data_AF-A0A173VHM6-F1
#
_entry.id   AF-A0A173VHM6-F1
#
_cell.length_a   1.000
_cell.length_b   1.000
_cell.length_c   1.000
_cell.angle_alpha   90.00
_cell.angle_beta   90.00
_cell.angle_gamma   90.00
#
_symmetry.space_group_name_H-M   'P 1'
#
loop_
_entity.id
_entity.type
_entity.pdbx_description
1 polymer ?
#
loop_
_entity_poly.entity_id
_entity_poly.type
_entity_poly.pdbx_seq_one_letter_code
_entity_poly.pdbx_strand_id
1 'polypeptide(L)' 'MATFRKVNFEMRRGNGYGQYVIEARYREQNIKVRTTDSEAWDWINDDSNKEKHNDARRHCYLKIVEAYNNL' A
#
# COMPACT_ATOMS: atom_id res chain seq x y z
N MET A 1 -1.91 -8.59 5.49
CA MET A 1 -0.90 -7.62 5.99
C MET A 1 0.35 -7.80 5.15
N ALA A 2 0.84 -6.74 4.51
CA ALA A 2 1.95 -6.81 3.57
C ALA A 2 3.19 -6.13 4.15
N THR A 3 4.37 -6.63 3.77
CA THR A 3 5.65 -6.10 4.21
C THR A 3 6.53 -5.81 3.01
N PHE A 4 7.09 -4.60 2.96
CA PHE A 4 8.08 -4.20 1.96
C PHE A 4 9.16 -3.35 2.61
N ARG A 5 10.45 -3.69 2.39
CA ARG A 5 11.60 -2.98 2.97
C ARG A 5 11.47 -2.70 4.48
N LYS A 6 11.02 -3.71 5.25
CA LYS A 6 10.77 -3.63 6.72
C LYS A 6 9.66 -2.68 7.14
N VAL A 7 8.86 -2.17 6.20
CA VAL A 7 7.65 -1.41 6.47
C VAL A 7 6.47 -2.37 6.37
N ASN A 8 5.72 -2.50 7.46
CA ASN A 8 4.46 -3.22 7.47
C ASN A 8 3.34 -2.24 7.15
N PHE A 9 2.45 -2.66 6.26
CA PHE A 9 1.30 -1.87 5.88
C PHE A 9 0.11 -2.76 5.54
N GLU A 10 -1.06 -2.17 5.67
CA GLU A 10 -2.32 -2.79 5.34
C GLU A 10 -3.02 -1.95 4.30
N MET A 11 -3.57 -2.62 3.30
CA MET A 11 -4.47 -1.99 2.34
C MET A 11 -5.90 -2.40 2.72
N ARG A 12 -6.82 -1.43 2.69
CA ARG A 12 -8.24 -1.62 2.98
C ARG A 12 -9.08 -0.97 1.90
N ARG A 13 -10.25 -1.55 1.62
CA ARG A 13 -11.22 -0.94 0.70
C ARG A 13 -11.84 0.29 1.37
N GLY A 14 -11.90 1.40 0.64
CA GLY A 14 -12.57 2.63 1.06
C GLY A 14 -14.08 2.56 0.85
N ASN A 15 -14.76 3.68 1.09
CA ASN A 15 -16.21 3.81 1.00
C ASN A 15 -16.75 3.91 -0.43
N GLY A 16 -15.87 3.93 -1.45
CA GLY A 16 -16.23 4.08 -2.86
C GLY A 16 -15.64 2.98 -3.74
N TYR A 17 -16.27 2.73 -4.88
CA TYR A 17 -15.74 1.81 -5.89
C TYR A 17 -14.39 2.32 -6.40
N GLY A 18 -13.40 1.43 -6.46
CA GLY A 18 -12.03 1.78 -6.85
C GLY A 18 -11.32 2.72 -5.85
N GLN A 19 -11.79 2.84 -4.61
CA GLN A 19 -11.07 3.58 -3.57
C GLN A 19 -10.45 2.61 -2.58
N TYR A 20 -9.16 2.78 -2.34
CA TYR A 20 -8.40 1.98 -1.40
C TYR A 20 -7.59 2.89 -0.49
N VAL A 21 -7.35 2.39 0.72
CA VAL A 21 -6.65 3.11 1.78
C VAL A 21 -5.48 2.26 2.22
N ILE A 22 -4.30 2.83 2.25
CA ILE A 22 -3.07 2.21 2.72
C ILE A 22 -2.74 2.84 4.08
N GLU A 23 -2.66 2.00 5.10
CA GLU A 23 -2.34 2.38 6.47
C GLU A 23 -1.00 1.72 6.86
N ALA A 24 -0.04 2.52 7.30
CA ALA A 24 1.30 2.05 7.62
C ALA A 24 1.89 2.85 8.79
N ARG A 25 2.77 2.20 9.57
CA ARG A 25 3.66 2.91 10.50
C ARG A 25 5.01 3.09 9.84
N TYR A 26 5.35 4.32 9.47
CA TYR A 26 6.60 4.67 8.79
C TYR A 26 7.35 5.72 9.60
N ARG A 27 8.60 5.40 10.01
CA ARG A 27 9.46 6.29 10.81
C ARG A 27 8.73 6.90 12.02
N GLU A 28 8.09 6.03 12.80
CA GLU A 28 7.32 6.38 14.01
C GLU A 28 6.03 7.18 13.77
N GLN A 29 5.74 7.55 12.53
CA GLN A 29 4.50 8.22 12.15
C GLN A 29 3.47 7.26 11.56
N ASN A 30 2.20 7.51 11.86
CA ASN A 30 1.09 6.78 11.26
C ASN A 30 0.71 7.45 9.94
N ILE A 31 1.01 6.78 8.84
CA ILE A 31 0.72 7.25 7.49
C ILE A 31 -0.56 6.59 7.00
N LYS A 32 -1.46 7.43 6.49
CA LYS A 32 -2.71 7.00 5.87
C LYS A 32 -2.84 7.69 4.52
N VAL A 33 -2.79 6.90 3.45
CA VAL A 33 -2.84 7.41 2.08
C VAL A 33 -3.92 6.68 1.29
N ARG A 34 -4.56 7.39 0.36
CA ARG A 34 -5.56 6.83 -0.55
C ARG A 34 -4.92 6.47 -1.89
N THR A 35 -5.37 5.39 -2.49
CA THR A 35 -5.03 5.01 -3.86
C THR A 35 -6.28 4.52 -4.58
N THR A 36 -6.30 4.67 -5.90
CA THR A 36 -7.36 4.13 -6.76
C THR A 36 -6.88 2.94 -7.59
N ASP A 37 -5.69 2.44 -7.26
CA ASP A 37 -5.05 1.34 -7.97
C ASP A 37 -5.66 0.00 -7.54
N SER A 38 -6.49 -0.56 -8.42
CA SER A 38 -7.12 -1.86 -8.23
C SER A 38 -6.14 -3.01 -8.42
N GLU A 39 -5.12 -2.87 -9.27
CA GLU A 39 -4.12 -3.93 -9.45
C GLU A 39 -3.30 -4.10 -8.18
N ALA A 40 -2.90 -2.99 -7.54
CA ALA A 40 -2.25 -3.06 -6.24
C ALA A 40 -3.13 -3.77 -5.22
N TRP A 41 -4.45 -3.51 -5.20
CA TRP A 41 -5.37 -4.22 -4.32
C TRP A 41 -5.43 -5.73 -4.60
N ASP A 42 -5.52 -6.12 -5.87
CA ASP A 42 -5.63 -7.52 -6.26
C ASP A 42 -4.36 -8.31 -5.91
N TRP A 43 -3.18 -7.71 -6.12
CA TRP A 43 -1.90 -8.40 -5.96
C TRP A 43 -1.24 -8.19 -4.60
N ILE A 44 -1.71 -7.29 -3.72
CA ILE A 44 -0.99 -6.99 -2.47
C ILE A 44 -0.93 -8.17 -1.49
N ASN A 45 -1.93 -9.05 -1.51
CA ASN A 45 -1.96 -10.27 -0.70
C ASN A 45 -1.94 -11.56 -1.55
N ASP A 46 -1.84 -11.46 -2.87
CA ASP A 46 -1.76 -12.61 -3.78
C ASP A 46 -0.34 -12.74 -4.34
N ASP A 47 0.39 -13.78 -3.91
CA ASP A 47 1.75 -14.07 -4.37
C ASP A 47 1.83 -15.07 -5.53
N SER A 48 0.70 -15.50 -6.10
CA SER A 48 0.64 -16.44 -7.23
C SER A 48 1.40 -15.90 -8.45
N ASN A 49 1.45 -14.57 -8.61
CA ASN A 49 2.36 -13.89 -9.51
C ASN A 49 3.33 -13.00 -8.73
N LYS A 50 4.56 -13.49 -8.53
CA LYS A 50 5.60 -12.81 -7.74
C LYS A 50 5.96 -11.42 -8.27
N GLU A 51 5.95 -11.21 -9.58
CA GLU A 51 6.28 -9.90 -10.16
C GLU A 51 5.20 -8.89 -9.83
N LYS A 52 3.93 -9.22 -10.08
CA LYS A 52 2.80 -8.35 -9.76
C LYS A 52 2.64 -8.12 -8.26
N HIS A 53 2.86 -9.16 -7.45
CA HIS A 53 2.87 -9.06 -6.00
C HIS A 53 3.97 -8.09 -5.50
N ASN A 54 5.17 -8.15 -6.08
CA ASN A 54 6.24 -7.22 -5.75
C ASN A 54 5.94 -5.80 -6.21
N ASP A 55 5.35 -5.64 -7.39
CA ASP A 55 4.99 -4.34 -7.93
C ASP A 55 3.90 -3.65 -7.08
N ALA A 56 2.86 -4.38 -6.70
CA ALA A 56 1.84 -3.91 -5.76
C ALA A 56 2.44 -3.45 -4.43
N ARG A 57 3.34 -4.25 -3.84
CA ARG A 57 4.03 -3.89 -2.59
C ARG A 57 4.90 -2.64 -2.76
N ARG A 58 5.59 -2.52 -3.89
CA ARG A 58 6.42 -1.35 -4.22
C ARG A 58 5.56 -0.10 -4.39
N HIS A 59 4.44 -0.19 -5.10
CA HIS A 59 3.51 0.91 -5.30
C HIS A 59 2.97 1.45 -3.96
N CYS A 60 2.51 0.54 -3.09
CA CYS A 60 2.03 0.95 -1.77
C CYS A 60 3.13 1.63 -0.94
N TYR A 61 4.35 1.09 -0.97
CA TYR A 61 5.50 1.69 -0.28
C TYR A 61 5.82 3.10 -0.81
N LEU A 62 5.81 3.30 -2.12
CA LEU A 62 6.06 4.62 -2.72
C LEU A 62 5.01 5.63 -2.26
N LYS A 63 3.72 5.26 -2.26
CA LYS A 63 2.63 6.12 -1.78
C LYS A 63 2.79 6.52 -0.31
N ILE A 64 3.25 5.59 0.54
CA ILE A 64 3.55 5.88 1.95
C ILE A 64 4.70 6.89 2.07
N VAL A 65 5.79 6.70 1.32
CA VAL A 65 6.94 7.60 1.32
C VAL A 65 6.57 8.98 0.78
N GLU A 66 5.82 9.04 -0.32
CA GLU A 66 5.29 10.28 -0.87
C GLU A 66 4.43 11.02 0.18
N ALA A 67 3.51 10.32 0.85
CA ALA A 67 2.68 10.92 1.88
C ALA A 67 3.51 11.44 3.06
N TYR A 68 4.51 10.69 3.52
CA TYR A 68 5.42 11.11 4.59
C TYR A 68 6.22 12.36 4.22
N ASN A 69 6.70 12.46 2.99
CA ASN A 69 7.47 13.62 2.53
C ASN A 69 6.63 14.90 2.36
N ASN A 70 5.29 14.77 2.36
CA ASN A 70 4.35 15.89 2.26
C ASN A 70 3.71 16.26 3.62
N LEU A 71 4.14 15.64 4.74
CA LEU A 71 3.74 16.01 6.10
C LEU A 71 4.58 17.19 6.61
#